data_AF-A0A497LJE4-F1
#
_entry.id   AF-A0A497LJE4-F1
#
_cell.length_a   1.000
_cell.length_b   1.000
_cell.length_c   1.000
_cell.angle_alpha   90.00
_cell.angle_beta   90.00
_cell.angle_gamma   90.00
#
_symmetry.space_group_name_H-M   'P 1'
#
loop_
_entity.id
_entity.type
_entity.pdbx_description
1 polymer ?
#
loop_
_entity_poly.entity_id
_entity_poly.type
_entity_poly.pdbx_seq_one_letter_code
_entity_poly.pdbx_strand_id
1 'polypeptide(L)'
;MAKAKEELKRAEKFGINGVLRIGEPNTPVLGVPVRINHVGIAVFGGTNMLTALSEAGIPVEIKAIEGFMDVKEMVGVNDLPFKSRSTAS
;
A
#
# COMPACT_ATOMS: atom_id res chain seq x y z
N MET A 1 10.16 0.79 19.97
CA MET A 1 9.76 -0.19 18.94
C MET A 1 8.42 -0.87 19.21
N ALA A 2 8.12 -1.30 20.44
CA ALA A 2 6.84 -1.95 20.77
C ALA A 2 5.60 -1.12 20.37
N LYS A 3 5.57 0.17 20.73
CA LYS A 3 4.47 1.07 20.37
C LYS A 3 4.26 1.21 18.86
N ALA A 4 5.33 1.38 18.07
CA ALA A 4 5.21 1.50 16.61
C ALA A 4 4.63 0.23 15.98
N LYS A 5 5.06 -0.95 16.44
CA LYS A 5 4.50 -2.23 16.00
C LYS A 5 3.01 -2.35 16.36
N GLU A 6 2.61 -1.85 17.52
CA GLU A 6 1.22 -1.86 17.97
C GLU A 6 0.34 -0.91 17.15
N GLU A 7 0.79 0.32 16.87
CA GLU A 7 0.03 1.26 16.03
C GLU A 7 -0.10 0.77 14.59
N LEU A 8 0.95 0.17 14.01
CA LEU A 8 0.86 -0.42 12.68
C LEU A 8 -0.15 -1.58 12.64
N LYS A 9 -0.17 -2.43 13.68
CA LYS A 9 -1.23 -3.46 13.83
C LYS A 9 -2.63 -2.87 14.02
N ARG A 10 -2.77 -1.71 14.67
CA ARG A 10 -4.06 -1.02 14.74
C ARG A 10 -4.49 -0.53 13.36
N ALA A 11 -3.58 0.02 12.57
CA ALA A 11 -3.86 0.50 11.22
C ALA A 11 -4.37 -0.60 10.27
N GLU A 12 -3.85 -1.83 10.40
CA GLU A 12 -4.34 -3.00 9.64
C GLU A 12 -5.84 -3.23 9.81
N LYS A 13 -6.40 -2.96 11.01
CA LYS A 13 -7.85 -3.08 11.28
C LYS A 13 -8.70 -2.09 10.49
N PHE A 14 -8.11 -1.00 10.00
CA PHE A 14 -8.74 0.01 9.17
C PHE A 14 -8.45 -0.19 7.68
N GLY A 15 -7.89 -1.34 7.29
CA GLY A 15 -7.54 -1.65 5.89
C GLY A 15 -6.24 -1.00 5.42
N ILE A 16 -5.54 -0.27 6.29
CA ILE A 16 -4.23 0.32 6.01
C ILE A 16 -3.17 -0.77 6.27
N ASN A 17 -3.02 -1.63 5.28
CA ASN A 17 -2.06 -2.72 5.26
C ASN A 17 -0.80 -2.33 4.48
N GLY A 18 0.19 -3.22 4.47
CA GLY A 18 1.32 -3.11 3.55
C GLY A 18 2.68 -2.93 4.20
N VAL A 19 2.79 -3.07 5.53
CA VAL A 19 4.09 -3.19 6.19
C VAL A 19 4.74 -4.51 5.79
N LEU A 20 5.81 -4.44 5.01
CA LEU A 20 6.56 -5.62 4.57
C LEU A 20 7.57 -6.06 5.63
N ARG A 21 8.27 -5.10 6.24
CA ARG A 21 9.28 -5.38 7.27
C ARG A 21 9.54 -4.18 8.16
N ILE A 22 9.72 -4.45 9.45
CA ILE A 22 10.23 -3.48 10.43
C ILE A 22 11.64 -3.94 10.82
N GLY A 23 12.64 -3.09 10.59
CA GLY A 23 14.02 -3.37 10.96
C GLY A 23 14.29 -3.25 12.45
N GLU A 24 15.42 -3.78 12.88
CA GLU A 24 15.99 -3.46 14.19
C GLU A 24 16.75 -2.12 14.11
N PRO A 25 16.94 -1.42 15.24
CA PRO A 25 17.67 -0.15 15.27
C PRO A 25 19.03 -0.23 14.59
N ASN A 26 19.39 0.81 13.85
CA ASN A 26 20.70 0.95 13.19
C ASN A 26 21.04 -0.18 12.18
N THR A 27 20.06 -0.99 11.80
CA THR A 27 20.26 -2.14 10.91
C THR A 27 19.64 -1.85 9.55
N PRO A 28 20.32 -2.20 8.44
CA PRO A 28 19.75 -2.08 7.11
C PRO A 28 18.42 -2.84 6.96
N VAL A 29 17.50 -2.27 6.19
CA VAL A 29 16.21 -2.90 5.85
C VAL A 29 16.16 -3.11 4.35
N LEU A 30 16.05 -4.37 3.91
CA LEU A 30 16.04 -4.74 2.49
C LEU A 30 17.25 -4.16 1.71
N GLY A 31 18.43 -4.18 2.34
CA GLY A 31 19.66 -3.64 1.74
C GLY A 31 19.80 -2.11 1.80
N VAL A 32 18.76 -1.39 2.24
CA VAL A 32 18.81 0.07 2.42
C VAL A 32 19.38 0.41 3.80
N PRO A 33 20.45 1.22 3.90
CA PRO A 33 21.05 1.58 5.17
C PRO A 33 20.12 2.48 5.99
N VAL A 34 20.12 2.26 7.31
CA VAL A 34 19.33 3.05 8.28
C VAL A 34 20.30 3.85 9.14
N ARG A 35 19.98 5.13 9.38
CA ARG A 35 20.80 6.03 10.21
C ARG A 35 20.86 5.55 11.67
N ILE A 36 21.91 5.98 12.36
CA ILE A 36 22.05 5.79 13.80
C ILE A 36 20.84 6.43 14.52
N ASN A 37 20.34 5.75 15.55
CA ASN A 37 19.14 6.07 16.31
C ASN A 37 17.83 6.08 15.50
N HIS A 38 17.79 5.38 14.36
CA HIS A 38 16.59 5.21 13.55
C HIS A 38 16.26 3.73 13.34
N VAL A 39 15.01 3.49 12.92
CA VAL A 39 14.55 2.20 12.41
C VAL A 39 13.96 2.39 11.02
N GLY A 40 14.29 1.48 10.12
CA GLY A 40 13.67 1.39 8.80
C GLY A 40 12.36 0.62 8.86
N ILE A 41 11.35 1.12 8.16
CA ILE A 41 10.07 0.43 7.94
C ILE A 41 9.88 0.35 6.43
N ALA A 42 9.84 -0.86 5.89
CA ALA A 42 9.54 -1.10 4.50
C ALA A 42 8.03 -1.29 4.33
N VAL A 43 7.44 -0.53 3.41
CA VAL A 43 6.01 -0.59 3.08
C VAL A 43 5.81 -0.81 1.58
N PHE A 44 4.71 -1.45 1.18
CA PHE A 44 4.28 -1.49 -0.20
C PHE A 44 3.90 -0.08 -0.68
N GLY A 45 4.43 0.33 -1.83
CA GLY A 45 4.07 1.60 -2.46
C GLY A 45 2.69 1.55 -3.12
N GLY A 46 1.91 2.62 -2.97
CA GLY A 46 0.53 2.68 -3.48
C GLY A 46 0.41 2.56 -5.01
N THR A 47 1.46 2.88 -5.76
CA THR A 47 1.46 2.82 -7.23
C THR A 47 1.53 1.41 -7.80
N ASN A 48 1.93 0.40 -7.00
CA ASN A 48 1.93 -0.99 -7.45
C ASN A 48 0.51 -1.46 -7.84
N MET A 49 -0.51 -1.05 -7.08
CA MET A 49 -1.90 -1.36 -7.39
C MET A 49 -2.36 -0.65 -8.67
N LEU A 50 -2.00 0.62 -8.84
CA LEU A 50 -2.31 1.39 -10.06
C LEU A 50 -1.68 0.73 -11.30
N THR A 51 -0.47 0.20 -11.17
CA THR A 51 0.22 -0.53 -12.24
C THR A 51 -0.51 -1.84 -12.57
N ALA A 52 -0.85 -2.64 -11.56
CA ALA A 52 -1.58 -3.89 -11.75
C ALA A 52 -2.97 -3.67 -12.41
N LEU A 53 -3.66 -2.59 -12.04
CA LEU A 53 -4.93 -2.21 -12.68
C LEU A 53 -4.73 -1.86 -14.17
N SER A 54 -3.70 -1.07 -14.48
CA SER A 54 -3.33 -0.74 -15.86
C SER A 54 -2.99 -1.98 -16.68
N GLU A 55 -2.21 -2.91 -16.13
CA GLU A 55 -1.86 -4.19 -16.76
C GLU A 55 -3.09 -5.10 -16.99
N ALA A 56 -4.10 -5.02 -16.11
CA ALA A 56 -5.38 -5.71 -16.28
C ALA A 56 -6.30 -5.05 -17.34
N GLY A 57 -5.83 -4.00 -18.04
CA GLY A 57 -6.59 -3.29 -19.07
C GLY A 57 -7.63 -2.31 -18.51
N ILE A 58 -7.53 -1.95 -17.23
CA ILE A 58 -8.41 -0.98 -16.58
C ILE A 58 -7.79 0.42 -16.81
N PRO A 59 -8.51 1.36 -17.43
CA PRO A 59 -7.98 2.71 -17.61
C PRO A 59 -7.71 3.37 -16.25
N VAL A 60 -6.44 3.69 -15.98
CA VAL A 60 -6.01 4.39 -14.78
C VAL A 60 -5.55 5.79 -15.17
N GLU A 61 -6.16 6.81 -14.57
CA GLU A 61 -5.68 8.19 -14.66
C GLU A 61 -4.92 8.52 -13.36
N ILE A 62 -3.59 8.63 -13.45
CA ILE A 62 -2.76 9.05 -12.33
C ILE A 62 -2.77 10.58 -12.26
N LYS A 63 -3.50 11.11 -11.29
CA LYS A 63 -3.41 12.53 -10.94
C LYS A 63 -2.36 12.68 -9.85
N ALA A 64 -1.47 13.66 -9.98
CA ALA A 64 -0.62 14.06 -8.88
C ALA A 64 -1.53 14.62 -7.77
N ILE A 65 -1.68 13.89 -6.67
CA ILE A 65 -2.55 14.28 -5.56
C ILE A 65 -1.70 14.83 -4.44
N GLU A 66 -1.84 16.13 -4.19
CA GLU A 66 -2.02 16.62 -2.83
C GLU A 66 -3.53 16.74 -2.61
N GLY A 67 -4.10 15.98 -1.68
CA GLY A 67 -5.54 15.99 -1.44
C GLY A 67 -5.96 15.05 -0.31
N PHE A 68 -7.10 15.36 0.31
CA PHE A 68 -7.75 14.55 1.33
C PHE A 68 -9.05 13.97 0.77
N MET A 69 -9.41 12.76 1.18
CA MET A 69 -10.72 12.15 0.91
C MET A 69 -11.25 11.51 2.18
N ASP A 70 -12.58 11.44 2.33
CA ASP A 70 -13.19 10.64 3.40
C ASP A 70 -13.01 9.15 3.08
N VAL A 71 -12.50 8.38 4.04
CA VAL A 71 -12.35 6.92 3.92
C VAL A 71 -13.67 6.23 3.60
N LYS A 72 -14.81 6.80 4.00
CA LYS A 72 -16.15 6.25 3.72
C LYS A 72 -16.51 6.29 2.24
N GLU A 73 -15.84 7.12 1.45
CA GLU A 73 -16.02 7.19 0.00
C GLU A 73 -15.21 6.12 -0.74
N MET A 74 -14.31 5.41 -0.04
CA MET A 74 -13.54 4.31 -0.61
C MET A 74 -14.39 3.03 -0.66
N VAL A 75 -14.28 2.29 -1.77
CA VAL A 75 -14.93 0.98 -1.94
C VAL A 75 -13.90 -0.13 -2.05
N GLY A 76 -14.29 -1.35 -1.65
CA GLY A 76 -13.45 -2.52 -1.85
C GLY A 76 -13.23 -2.78 -3.34
N VAL A 77 -12.01 -3.18 -3.71
CA VAL A 77 -11.68 -3.47 -5.12
C VAL A 77 -12.60 -4.53 -5.74
N ASN A 78 -13.09 -5.48 -4.92
CA ASN A 78 -14.01 -6.53 -5.36
C ASN A 78 -15.44 -6.02 -5.62
N ASP A 79 -15.79 -4.85 -5.08
CA ASP A 79 -17.11 -4.23 -5.25
C ASP A 79 -17.14 -3.34 -6.51
N LEU A 80 -16.00 -3.15 -7.17
CA LEU A 80 -15.93 -2.45 -8.44
C LEU A 80 -16.64 -3.29 -9.52
N PRO A 81 -17.50 -2.69 -10.35
CA PRO A 81 -18.24 -3.40 -11.38
C PRO A 81 -17.32 -3.81 -12.54
N PHE A 82 -16.55 -4.89 -12.38
CA PHE A 82 -15.77 -5.48 -13.45
C PHE A 82 -16.64 -6.39 -14.32
N LYS A 83 -16.86 -5.99 -15.58
CA LYS A 83 -17.26 -6.94 -16.63
C LYS A 83 -15.99 -7.65 -17.10
N SER A 84 -15.84 -8.94 -16.79
CA SER A 84 -14.82 -9.75 -17.44
C SER A 84 -15.05 -9.65 -18.95
N ARG A 85 -14.01 -9.29 -19.72
CA ARG A 85 -14.06 -9.54 -21.15
C ARG A 85 -14.14 -11.05 -21.31
N SER A 86 -15.29 -11.54 -21.76
CA SER A 86 -15.40 -12.83 -22.41
C SER A 86 -14.27 -12.94 -23.42
N THR A 87 -13.32 -13.82 -23.18
CA THR A 87 -12.39 -14.27 -24.22
C THR A 87 -13.23 -15.00 -25.24
N ALA A 88 -13.57 -14.31 -26.33
CA ALA A 88 -14.12 -14.94 -27.51
C ALA A 88 -13.18 -16.08 -27.94
N SER A 89 -13.72 -17.31 -27.91
CA SER A 89 -13.14 -18.47 -28.58
C SER A 89 -13.29 -18.34 -30.10
#